data_AF-A0A8J5ZJL7-F1
#
_entry.id   AF-A0A8J5ZJL7-F1
#
_cell.length_a   1.000
_cell.length_b   1.000
_cell.length_c   1.000
_cell.angle_alpha   90.00
_cell.angle_beta   90.00
_cell.angle_gamma   90.00
#
_symmetry.space_group_name_H-M   'P 1'
#
loop_
_entity.id
_entity.type
_entity.pdbx_description
1 polymer ?
#
loop_
_entity_poly.entity_id
_entity_poly.type
_entity_poly.pdbx_seq_one_letter_code
_entity_poly.pdbx_strand_id
1 'polypeptide(L)'
;MEVIDTVTLATHHAAGWDVDTPLPRVLRVEVGSQQLTFSCRSHGRKYRIYGDEWRRFVGQNRGAVVTLYAGEGDNATHRLDVRP
;
A
#
# COMPACT_ATOMS: atom_id res chain seq x y z
N MET A 1 3.66 10.35 -12.33
CA MET A 1 3.66 9.47 -11.14
C MET A 1 4.50 8.23 -11.34
N GLU A 2 5.45 8.03 -10.45
CA GLU A 2 6.34 6.87 -10.39
C GLU A 2 5.64 5.69 -9.71
N VAL A 3 5.82 4.47 -10.23
CA VAL A 3 5.31 3.24 -9.60
C VAL A 3 6.29 2.80 -8.53
N ILE A 4 5.79 2.60 -7.31
CA ILE A 4 6.56 2.01 -6.21
C ILE A 4 6.56 0.48 -6.35
N ASP A 5 5.38 -0.13 -6.45
CA ASP A 5 5.25 -1.58 -6.58
C ASP A 5 3.85 -1.99 -7.08
N THR A 6 3.70 -3.24 -7.55
CA THR A 6 2.42 -3.84 -7.94
C THR A 6 2.30 -5.28 -7.43
N VAL A 7 1.13 -5.62 -6.88
CA VAL A 7 0.86 -6.95 -6.34
C VAL A 7 -0.57 -7.42 -6.66
N THR A 8 -0.74 -8.72 -6.92
CA THR A 8 -2.07 -9.36 -6.92
C THR A 8 -2.41 -9.80 -5.50
N LEU A 9 -3.47 -9.25 -4.93
CA LEU A 9 -3.82 -9.49 -3.53
C LEU A 9 -4.32 -10.93 -3.31
N ALA A 10 -3.75 -11.56 -2.28
CA ALA A 10 -4.03 -12.93 -1.87
C ALA A 10 -4.16 -12.97 -0.34
N THR A 11 -4.75 -14.03 0.20
CA THR A 11 -5.03 -14.12 1.65
C THR A 11 -3.81 -13.85 2.53
N HIS A 12 -2.62 -14.32 2.12
CA HIS A 12 -1.39 -14.13 2.90
C HIS A 12 -0.90 -12.67 2.94
N HIS A 13 -1.26 -11.85 1.94
CA HIS A 13 -0.94 -10.42 1.93
C HIS A 13 -1.62 -9.65 3.07
N ALA A 14 -2.64 -10.22 3.71
CA ALA A 14 -3.27 -9.63 4.87
C ALA A 14 -2.31 -9.51 6.08
N ALA A 15 -1.21 -10.27 6.11
CA ALA A 15 -0.14 -10.14 7.09
C ALA A 15 0.82 -8.98 6.78
N GLY A 16 0.85 -8.51 5.53
CA GLY A 16 1.61 -7.36 5.08
C GLY A 16 2.04 -7.45 3.62
N TRP A 17 2.47 -6.32 3.07
CA TRP A 17 3.06 -6.21 1.74
C TRP A 17 4.41 -5.50 1.85
N ASP A 18 5.47 -6.19 1.39
CA ASP A 18 6.83 -5.68 1.41
C ASP A 18 7.17 -4.98 0.09
N VAL A 19 7.61 -3.72 0.18
CA VAL A 19 8.09 -2.91 -0.94
C VAL A 19 9.56 -2.54 -0.74
N ASP A 20 10.29 -2.35 -1.83
CA ASP A 20 11.73 -2.03 -1.78
C ASP A 20 11.98 -0.51 -1.61
N THR A 21 11.02 0.33 -1.96
CA THR A 21 11.11 1.78 -1.78
C THR A 21 10.86 2.18 -0.33
N PRO A 22 11.66 3.11 0.24
CA PRO A 22 11.39 3.67 1.56
C PRO A 22 9.98 4.24 1.68
N LEU A 23 9.26 3.80 2.72
CA LEU A 23 7.95 4.31 3.09
C LEU A 23 8.03 5.12 4.39
N PRO A 24 7.17 6.15 4.55
CA PRO A 24 6.98 6.80 5.85
C PRO A 24 6.45 5.79 6.87
N ARG A 25 6.47 6.11 8.18
CA ARG A 25 5.85 5.25 9.21
C ARG A 25 4.33 5.11 9.03
N VAL A 26 3.71 6.14 8.47
CA VAL A 26 2.27 6.22 8.22
C VAL A 26 2.11 6.62 6.76
N LEU A 27 1.61 5.71 5.94
CA LEU A 27 1.41 5.91 4.52
C LEU A 27 -0.03 6.38 4.27
N ARG A 28 -0.20 7.59 3.76
CA ARG A 28 -1.50 8.08 3.30
C ARG A 28 -1.65 7.76 1.82
N VAL A 29 -2.75 7.12 1.46
CA VAL A 29 -3.06 6.76 0.07
C VAL A 29 -4.44 7.25 -0.35
N GLU A 30 -4.55 7.66 -1.61
CA GLU A 30 -5.82 7.83 -2.31
C GLU A 30 -6.19 6.54 -3.06
N VAL A 31 -7.39 6.02 -2.79
CA VAL A 31 -7.98 4.85 -3.45
C VAL A 31 -9.30 5.27 -4.09
N GLY A 32 -9.26 5.57 -5.39
CA GLY A 32 -10.40 6.22 -6.05
C GLY A 32 -10.73 7.56 -5.38
N SER A 33 -11.94 7.70 -4.84
CA SER A 33 -12.37 8.91 -4.11
C SER A 33 -12.17 8.82 -2.58
N GLN A 34 -11.59 7.74 -2.07
CA GLN A 34 -11.38 7.54 -0.64
C GLN A 34 -9.91 7.80 -0.28
N GLN A 35 -9.68 8.33 0.92
CA GLN A 35 -8.36 8.39 1.51
C GLN A 35 -8.24 7.33 2.61
N LEU A 36 -7.20 6.51 2.52
CA LEU A 36 -6.86 5.51 3.53
C LEU A 36 -5.49 5.82 4.13
N THR A 37 -5.28 5.32 5.33
CA THR A 37 -3.98 5.35 6.00
C THR A 37 -3.54 3.91 6.26
N PHE A 38 -2.25 3.63 6.09
CA PHE A 38 -1.67 2.34 6.43
C PHE A 38 -0.44 2.51 7.31
N SER A 39 -0.30 1.58 8.26
CA SER A 39 0.92 1.50 9.07
C SER A 39 2.05 0.90 8.25
N CYS A 40 3.23 1.50 8.38
CA CYS A 40 4.42 1.09 7.65
C CYS A 40 5.61 1.01 8.59
N ARG A 41 6.51 0.06 8.33
CA ARG A 41 7.74 -0.10 9.11
C ARG A 41 8.88 -0.65 8.26
N SER A 42 10.11 -0.43 8.69
CA SER A 42 11.24 -1.19 8.15
C SER A 42 11.06 -2.68 8.44
N HIS A 43 11.43 -3.52 7.48
CA HIS A 43 11.33 -4.96 7.55
C HIS A 43 12.52 -5.58 6.80
N GLY A 44 13.63 -5.76 7.53
CA GLY A 44 14.91 -6.14 6.92
C GLY A 44 15.40 -5.03 5.97
N ARG A 45 15.66 -5.37 4.71
CA ARG A 45 16.03 -4.42 3.65
C ARG A 45 14.84 -3.79 2.93
N LYS A 46 13.61 -4.16 3.33
CA LYS A 46 12.36 -3.72 2.72
C LYS A 46 11.57 -2.85 3.68
N TYR A 47 10.47 -2.30 3.20
CA TYR A 47 9.47 -1.61 4.00
C TYR A 47 8.14 -2.35 3.90
N ARG A 48 7.50 -2.61 5.02
CA ARG A 48 6.27 -3.39 5.10
C ARG A 48 5.09 -2.49 5.38
N ILE A 49 4.07 -2.54 4.51
CA ILE A 49 2.71 -2.07 4.77
C ILE A 49 1.99 -3.15 5.59
N TYR A 50 1.41 -2.78 6.73
CA TYR A 50 0.76 -3.73 7.65
C TYR A 50 -0.32 -3.08 8.52
N GLY A 51 -0.90 -3.88 9.42
CA GLY A 51 -1.88 -3.44 10.41
C GLY A 51 -3.31 -3.81 10.05
N ASP A 52 -4.25 -3.43 10.91
CA ASP A 52 -5.65 -3.83 10.78
C ASP A 52 -6.34 -3.15 9.59
N GLU A 53 -6.02 -1.89 9.30
CA GLU A 53 -6.53 -1.16 8.12
C GLU A 53 -6.08 -1.84 6.83
N TRP A 54 -4.79 -2.22 6.75
CA TRP A 54 -4.26 -2.99 5.63
C TRP A 54 -4.94 -4.37 5.52
N ARG A 55 -5.07 -5.10 6.63
CA ARG A 55 -5.73 -6.41 6.66
C ARG A 55 -7.17 -6.33 6.14
N ARG A 56 -7.92 -5.31 6.56
CA ARG A 56 -9.29 -5.06 6.11
C ARG A 56 -9.34 -4.76 4.62
N PHE A 57 -8.45 -3.89 4.15
CA PHE A 57 -8.33 -3.56 2.73
C PHE A 57 -8.06 -4.81 1.86
N VAL A 58 -7.13 -5.68 2.27
CA VAL A 58 -6.84 -6.94 1.57
C VAL A 58 -8.05 -7.87 1.55
N GLY A 59 -8.77 -7.96 2.67
CA GLY A 59 -9.98 -8.79 2.76
C GLY A 59 -11.08 -8.36 1.78
N GLN A 60 -11.25 -7.05 1.57
CA GLN A 60 -12.26 -6.49 0.67
C GLN A 60 -11.86 -6.58 -0.82
N ASN A 61 -10.56 -6.60 -1.12
CA ASN A 61 -10.03 -6.52 -2.48
C ASN A 61 -9.27 -7.80 -2.88
N ARG A 62 -9.63 -8.96 -2.34
CA ARG A 62 -8.95 -10.23 -2.63
C ARG A 62 -9.06 -10.58 -4.11
N GLY A 63 -7.94 -10.89 -4.76
CA GLY A 63 -7.85 -11.18 -6.19
C GLY A 63 -7.56 -9.96 -7.05
N ALA A 64 -7.75 -8.75 -6.53
CA ALA A 64 -7.48 -7.52 -7.27
C ALA A 64 -5.98 -7.31 -7.49
N VAL A 65 -5.63 -6.70 -8.62
CA VAL A 65 -4.29 -6.15 -8.87
C VAL A 65 -4.23 -4.76 -8.27
N VAL A 66 -3.26 -4.57 -7.38
CA VAL A 66 -3.04 -3.31 -6.67
C VAL A 66 -1.70 -2.71 -7.06
N THR A 67 -1.70 -1.44 -7.47
CA THR A 67 -0.48 -0.70 -7.81
C THR A 67 -0.34 0.51 -6.90
N LEU A 68 0.79 0.61 -6.20
CA LEU A 68 1.15 1.76 -5.37
C LEU A 68 2.02 2.72 -6.17
N TYR A 69 1.63 3.99 -6.19
CA TYR A 69 2.36 5.07 -6.84
C TYR A 69 2.93 6.04 -5.81
N ALA A 70 4.12 6.58 -6.10
CA ALA A 70 4.68 7.69 -5.34
C ALA A 70 3.80 8.93 -5.50
N GLY A 71 3.51 9.61 -4.39
CA GLY A 71 2.91 10.94 -4.43
C GLY A 71 3.94 11.99 -4.88
N GLU A 72 3.47 13.15 -5.32
CA GLU A 72 4.32 14.25 -5.77
C GLU A 72 4.60 15.28 -4.65
N GLY A 73 5.87 15.45 -4.27
CA GLY A 73 6.33 16.42 -3.25
C GLY A 73 6.62 15.83 -1.86
N ASP A 74 7.18 16.65 -0.96
CA ASP A 74 7.74 16.20 0.32
C ASP A 74 6.72 15.73 1.37
N ASN A 75 5.42 15.99 1.15
CA ASN A 75 4.30 15.56 2.03
C ASN A 75 3.19 14.86 1.25
N ALA A 76 3.55 14.21 0.15
CA ALA A 76 2.57 13.76 -0.81
C ALA A 76 1.68 12.62 -0.28
N THR A 77 0.39 12.71 -0.59
CA THR A 77 -0.50 11.56 -0.54
C THR A 77 -0.13 10.64 -1.71
N HIS A 78 0.17 9.39 -1.40
CA HIS A 78 0.41 8.38 -2.43
C HIS A 78 -0.91 7.98 -3.09
N ARG A 79 -0.85 7.30 -4.23
CA ARG A 79 -2.05 6.72 -4.85
C ARG A 79 -1.98 5.22 -4.85
N LEU A 80 -3.11 4.58 -4.57
CA LEU A 80 -3.27 3.15 -4.71
C LEU A 80 -4.37 2.88 -5.73
N ASP A 81 -3.99 2.33 -6.86
CA ASP A 81 -4.95 1.86 -7.87
C ASP A 81 -5.34 0.41 -7.59
N VAL A 82 -6.62 0.11 -7.77
CA VAL A 82 -7.19 -1.22 -7.51
C VAL A 82 -7.98 -1.64 -8.73
N ARG A 83 -7.54 -2.72 -9.37
CA ARG A 83 -8.18 -3.30 -10.56
C ARG A 83 -8.69 -4.70 -10.24
N PRO A 84 -9.95 -5.03 -10.56
CA PRO A 84 -10.53 -6.35 -10.26
C PRO A 84 -9.83 -7.48 -11.02
#